data_AF-A0A142L0G3-F1
#
_entry.id   AF-A0A142L0G3-F1
#
_cell.length_a   1.000
_cell.length_b   1.000
_cell.length_c   1.000
_cell.angle_alpha   90.00
_cell.angle_beta   90.00
_cell.angle_gamma   90.00
#
_symmetry.space_group_name_H-M   'P 1'
#
loop_
_entity.id
_entity.type
_entity.pdbx_description
1 polymer ?
#
loop_
_entity_poly.entity_id
_entity_poly.type
_entity_poly.pdbx_seq_one_letter_code
_entity_poly.pdbx_strand_id
1 'polypeptide(L)'
;MDNPFKDIKELTRDVESYLRKNRSAIYNNSKRISDFFEMACYNNIVRFYENNNYDVEIKNLQKSKFKYKCTTAGNPANYSFFEVKRKIGTTEFIFEIRHNLNVQSYHNSDTFTTPDICIIKPNSIEEDDDFYDSKMKYYYVSNKSLISFCEVKNFNPYPELLFNFIGVVNELRPNLLRPVKQSGVSHISTTLMVSGKSNKHATRIITNLQSRYHINVLSDLFNIGGVTFGRHSIKKVKTV
;
A
#
# COMPACT_ATOMS: atom_id res chain seq x y z
N MET A 1 16.23 27.90 6.01
CA MET A 1 15.51 27.04 5.05
C MET A 1 15.09 25.81 5.81
N ASP A 2 13.82 25.72 6.17
CA ASP A 2 13.33 24.56 6.92
C ASP A 2 13.37 23.33 6.03
N ASN A 3 14.04 22.29 6.53
CA ASN A 3 14.11 21.01 5.87
C ASN A 3 12.68 20.44 5.73
N PRO A 4 12.16 20.21 4.51
CA PRO A 4 10.79 19.75 4.30
C PRO A 4 10.57 18.27 4.66
N PHE A 5 11.59 17.60 5.23
CA PHE A 5 11.59 16.18 5.55
C PHE A 5 11.60 15.97 7.07
N LYS A 6 10.73 15.08 7.57
CA LYS A 6 10.78 14.58 8.95
C LYS A 6 12.17 13.99 9.26
N ASP A 7 12.64 14.16 10.49
CA ASP A 7 13.84 13.45 10.97
C ASP A 7 13.59 11.94 10.86
N ILE A 8 14.57 11.20 10.32
CA ILE A 8 14.57 9.73 10.24
C ILE A 8 14.23 9.10 11.60
N LYS A 9 14.61 9.75 12.70
CA LYS A 9 14.28 9.31 14.07
C LYS A 9 12.78 9.26 14.32
N GLU A 10 12.00 10.21 13.81
CA GLU A 10 10.55 10.23 14.00
C GLU A 10 9.86 9.12 13.21
N LEU A 11 10.24 8.92 11.94
CA LEU A 11 9.69 7.83 11.13
C LEU A 11 10.04 6.47 11.72
N THR A 12 11.30 6.29 12.14
CA THR A 12 11.73 5.08 12.86
C THR A 12 10.87 4.86 14.10
N ARG A 13 10.65 5.90 14.90
CA ARG A 13 9.81 5.83 16.12
C ARG A 13 8.36 5.48 15.81
N ASP A 14 7.78 6.01 14.74
CA ASP A 14 6.42 5.70 14.32
C ASP A 14 6.28 4.22 13.92
N VAL A 15 7.24 3.70 13.15
CA VAL A 15 7.28 2.28 12.75
C VAL A 15 7.50 1.38 13.96
N GLU A 16 8.46 1.70 14.82
CA GLU A 16 8.75 0.94 16.04
C GLU A 16 7.57 0.95 17.02
N SER A 17 6.91 2.11 17.20
CA SER A 17 5.74 2.25 18.07
C SER A 17 4.60 1.36 17.59
N TYR A 18 4.34 1.35 16.28
CA TYR A 18 3.29 0.50 15.71
C TYR A 18 3.59 -0.99 15.88
N LEU A 19 4.83 -1.41 15.63
CA LEU A 19 5.21 -2.81 15.80
C LEU A 19 5.21 -3.25 17.26
N ARG A 20 5.66 -2.41 18.19
CA ARG A 20 5.57 -2.70 19.64
C ARG A 20 4.13 -2.87 20.10
N LYS A 21 3.20 -2.02 19.62
CA LYS A 21 1.76 -2.18 19.87
C LYS A 21 1.28 -3.56 19.40
N ASN A 22 1.79 -4.02 18.26
CA ASN A 22 1.50 -5.34 17.70
C ASN A 22 2.48 -6.45 18.16
N ARG A 23 3.13 -6.26 19.32
CA ARG A 23 4.04 -7.23 19.97
C ARG A 23 5.17 -7.76 19.08
N SER A 24 5.67 -6.92 18.18
CA SER A 24 6.79 -7.22 17.29
C SER A 24 7.86 -6.12 17.32
N ALA A 25 9.04 -6.42 16.76
CA ALA A 25 10.15 -5.48 16.59
C ALA A 25 10.63 -5.50 15.14
N ILE A 26 11.24 -4.40 14.67
CA ILE A 26 11.79 -4.29 13.32
C ILE A 26 13.02 -5.20 13.19
N TYR A 27 13.08 -5.97 12.10
CA TYR A 27 14.31 -6.60 11.60
C TYR A 27 14.60 -6.05 10.21
N ASN A 28 15.30 -4.90 10.13
CA ASN A 28 15.69 -4.35 8.84
C ASN A 28 17.06 -3.65 8.88
N ASN A 29 17.74 -3.65 7.74
CA ASN A 29 19.04 -3.01 7.51
C ASN A 29 18.93 -1.69 6.69
N SER A 30 17.72 -1.19 6.45
CA SER A 30 17.55 0.01 5.62
C SER A 30 18.05 1.28 6.31
N LYS A 31 18.73 2.12 5.53
CA LYS A 31 19.27 3.42 5.94
C LYS A 31 18.61 4.60 5.20
N ARG A 32 17.68 4.35 4.28
CA ARG A 32 17.08 5.38 3.40
C ARG A 32 15.75 5.86 3.96
N ILE A 33 15.57 7.18 4.02
CA ILE A 33 14.34 7.80 4.51
C ILE A 33 13.09 7.42 3.70
N SER A 34 13.26 7.12 2.41
CA SER A 34 12.21 6.59 1.53
C SER A 34 11.62 5.29 2.06
N ASP A 35 12.47 4.37 2.50
CA ASP A 35 12.06 3.03 2.92
C ASP A 35 11.31 3.12 4.26
N PHE A 36 11.75 4.00 5.16
CA PHE A 36 11.03 4.28 6.41
C PHE A 36 9.67 4.93 6.14
N PHE A 37 9.58 5.82 5.15
CA PHE A 37 8.29 6.40 4.75
C PHE A 37 7.35 5.34 4.14
N GLU A 38 7.89 4.42 3.33
CA GLU A 38 7.14 3.29 2.78
C GLU A 38 6.59 2.38 3.89
N MET A 39 7.44 2.01 4.88
CA MET A 39 6.99 1.25 6.05
C MET A 39 5.92 1.97 6.86
N ALA A 40 6.07 3.29 7.07
CA ALA A 40 5.09 4.09 7.77
C ALA A 40 3.74 4.10 7.02
N CYS A 41 3.78 4.25 5.69
CA CYS A 41 2.59 4.16 4.84
C CYS A 41 1.95 2.78 4.89
N TYR A 42 2.73 1.71 4.84
CA TYR A 42 2.23 0.35 4.99
C TYR A 42 1.50 0.15 6.32
N ASN A 43 2.12 0.57 7.43
CA ASN A 43 1.48 0.50 8.74
C ASN A 43 0.22 1.36 8.82
N ASN A 44 0.16 2.49 8.11
CA ASN A 44 -1.05 3.29 7.99
C ASN A 44 -2.18 2.54 7.25
N ILE A 45 -1.86 1.75 6.23
CA ILE A 45 -2.83 0.87 5.58
C ILE A 45 -3.32 -0.20 6.54
N VAL A 46 -2.44 -0.81 7.33
CA VAL A 46 -2.87 -1.79 8.34
C VAL A 46 -3.78 -1.12 9.39
N ARG A 47 -3.43 0.09 9.85
CA ARG A 47 -4.28 0.90 10.75
C ARG A 47 -5.64 1.25 10.12
N PHE A 48 -5.70 1.45 8.80
CA PHE A 48 -6.98 1.63 8.10
C PHE A 48 -7.89 0.42 8.35
N TYR A 49 -7.36 -0.80 8.22
CA TYR A 49 -8.13 -2.02 8.47
C TYR A 49 -8.49 -2.16 9.96
N GLU A 50 -7.55 -1.97 10.88
CA GLU A 50 -7.82 -1.97 12.34
C GLU A 50 -8.97 -1.01 12.70
N ASN A 51 -8.93 0.22 12.16
CA ASN A 51 -9.93 1.25 12.43
C ASN A 51 -11.28 1.02 11.71
N ASN A 52 -11.34 0.08 10.77
CA ASN A 52 -12.56 -0.36 10.10
C ASN A 52 -13.05 -1.73 10.60
N ASN A 53 -12.72 -2.08 11.85
CA ASN A 53 -13.16 -3.30 12.54
C ASN A 53 -12.68 -4.59 11.85
N TYR A 54 -11.50 -4.56 11.24
CA TYR A 54 -10.80 -5.78 10.88
C TYR A 54 -9.95 -6.25 12.06
N ASP A 55 -9.99 -7.55 12.31
CA ASP A 55 -9.00 -8.25 13.11
C ASP A 55 -7.70 -8.35 12.30
N VAL A 56 -6.58 -7.97 12.90
CA VAL A 56 -5.28 -7.89 12.25
C VAL A 56 -4.33 -8.87 12.92
N GLU A 57 -3.70 -9.73 12.11
CA GLU A 57 -2.74 -10.72 12.57
C GLU A 57 -1.42 -10.58 11.80
N ILE A 58 -0.29 -10.62 12.49
CA ILE A 58 1.02 -10.71 11.84
C ILE A 58 1.28 -12.16 11.44
N LYS A 59 1.70 -12.37 10.21
CA LYS A 59 2.12 -13.66 9.68
C LYS A 59 3.59 -13.64 9.30
N ASN A 60 4.20 -14.83 9.34
CA ASN A 60 5.56 -15.09 8.87
C ASN A 60 6.65 -14.22 9.56
N LEU A 61 6.62 -14.17 10.90
CA LEU A 61 7.67 -13.53 11.70
C LEU A 61 9.01 -14.25 11.51
N GLN A 62 10.09 -13.49 11.38
CA GLN A 62 11.44 -14.01 11.24
C GLN A 62 12.19 -13.79 12.54
N LYS A 63 12.53 -14.87 13.26
CA LYS A 63 13.13 -14.80 14.61
C LYS A 63 12.32 -13.90 15.55
N SER A 64 10.99 -14.04 15.52
CA SER A 64 10.01 -13.23 16.28
C SER A 64 10.02 -11.73 15.97
N LYS A 65 10.55 -11.34 14.79
CA LYS A 65 10.59 -9.95 14.33
C LYS A 65 9.87 -9.78 12.99
N PHE A 66 9.27 -8.62 12.78
CA PHE A 66 8.64 -8.27 11.52
C PHE A 66 9.73 -7.86 10.52
N LYS A 67 9.78 -8.54 9.38
CA LYS A 67 10.73 -8.27 8.30
C LYS A 67 10.01 -7.73 7.08
N TYR A 68 10.13 -6.42 6.84
CA TYR A 68 9.60 -5.75 5.65
C TYR A 68 10.37 -6.14 4.39
N LYS A 69 9.67 -6.20 3.25
CA LYS A 69 10.28 -6.37 1.93
C LYS A 69 10.48 -5.01 1.28
N CYS A 70 11.54 -4.28 1.64
CA CYS A 70 11.84 -2.95 1.06
C CYS A 70 12.57 -3.02 -0.30
N THR A 71 12.40 -4.12 -1.04
CA THR A 71 13.03 -4.35 -2.34
C THR A 71 12.02 -5.01 -3.27
N THR A 72 12.08 -4.71 -4.57
CA THR A 72 11.23 -5.36 -5.58
C THR A 72 11.58 -6.84 -5.77
N ALA A 73 12.86 -7.20 -5.64
CA ALA A 73 13.32 -8.58 -5.69
C ALA A 73 13.14 -9.35 -4.37
N GLY A 74 13.19 -10.68 -4.45
CA GLY A 74 13.23 -11.62 -3.32
C GLY A 74 11.97 -12.45 -3.13
N ASN A 75 12.13 -13.68 -2.62
CA ASN A 75 11.02 -14.60 -2.36
C ASN A 75 10.08 -14.02 -1.25
N PRO A 76 8.79 -13.77 -1.55
CA PRO A 76 7.82 -13.22 -0.59
C PRO A 76 7.67 -14.04 0.70
N ALA A 77 7.92 -15.35 0.68
CA ALA A 77 7.89 -16.23 1.85
C ALA A 77 9.02 -15.94 2.86
N ASN A 78 10.00 -15.11 2.52
CA ASN A 78 11.07 -14.69 3.43
C ASN A 78 10.76 -13.39 4.19
N TYR A 79 9.55 -12.84 4.04
CA TYR A 79 9.14 -11.54 4.59
C TYR A 79 7.81 -11.64 5.33
N SER A 80 7.69 -10.87 6.40
CA SER A 80 6.49 -10.81 7.22
C SER A 80 5.39 -10.01 6.53
N PHE A 81 4.14 -10.28 6.89
CA PHE A 81 2.98 -9.59 6.33
C PHE A 81 1.86 -9.52 7.36
N PHE A 82 0.84 -8.71 7.06
CA PHE A 82 -0.39 -8.67 7.85
C PHE A 82 -1.51 -9.41 7.13
N GLU A 83 -2.21 -10.27 7.85
CA GLU A 83 -3.49 -10.82 7.45
C GLU A 83 -4.59 -10.03 8.16
N VAL A 84 -5.63 -9.62 7.43
CA VAL A 84 -6.75 -8.86 7.98
C VAL A 84 -8.06 -9.56 7.70
N LYS A 85 -8.92 -9.66 8.73
CA LYS A 85 -10.18 -10.41 8.71
C LYS A 85 -11.33 -9.55 9.19
N ARG A 86 -12.48 -9.61 8.53
CA ARG A 86 -13.72 -9.00 9.03
C ARG A 86 -14.92 -9.80 8.60
N LYS A 87 -15.85 -9.99 9.52
CA LYS A 87 -17.14 -10.63 9.24
C LYS A 87 -18.25 -9.59 9.20
N ILE A 88 -19.05 -9.59 8.14
CA ILE A 88 -20.26 -8.76 8.01
C ILE A 88 -21.42 -9.69 7.67
N GLY A 89 -22.30 -9.93 8.65
CA GLY A 89 -23.35 -10.95 8.52
C GLY A 89 -22.75 -12.35 8.34
N THR A 90 -23.10 -13.00 7.23
CA THR A 90 -22.59 -14.33 6.86
C THR A 90 -21.30 -14.27 6.02
N THR A 91 -20.93 -13.09 5.53
CA THR A 91 -19.78 -12.92 4.64
C THR A 91 -18.52 -12.64 5.46
N GLU A 92 -17.48 -13.44 5.21
CA GLU A 92 -16.14 -13.23 5.76
C GLU A 92 -15.22 -12.65 4.69
N PHE A 93 -14.51 -11.59 5.07
CA PHE A 93 -13.54 -10.90 4.24
C PHE A 93 -12.15 -11.15 4.82
N ILE A 94 -11.25 -11.78 4.04
CA ILE A 94 -9.88 -12.10 4.44
C ILE A 94 -8.92 -11.59 3.37
N PHE A 95 -7.88 -10.85 3.76
CA PHE A 95 -6.84 -10.37 2.84
C PHE A 95 -5.45 -10.45 3.45
N GLU A 96 -4.46 -10.42 2.58
CA GLU A 96 -3.08 -10.19 2.95
C GLU A 96 -2.63 -8.81 2.48
N ILE A 97 -1.93 -8.08 3.35
CA ILE A 97 -1.29 -6.81 3.03
C ILE A 97 0.21 -7.09 2.89
N ARG A 98 0.75 -6.92 1.68
CA ARG A 98 2.12 -7.30 1.29
C ARG A 98 2.91 -6.09 0.78
N HIS A 99 4.23 -6.08 0.98
CA HIS A 99 5.13 -5.08 0.39
C HIS A 99 5.70 -5.56 -0.95
N ASN A 100 5.90 -4.63 -1.89
CA ASN A 100 6.72 -4.79 -3.09
C ASN A 100 6.49 -6.13 -3.81
N LEU A 101 5.23 -6.50 -4.04
CA LEU A 101 4.88 -7.75 -4.68
C LEU A 101 4.60 -7.50 -6.16
N ASN A 102 5.13 -8.36 -7.04
CA ASN A 102 4.85 -8.23 -8.47
C ASN A 102 3.39 -8.62 -8.72
N VAL A 103 2.69 -7.81 -9.50
CA VAL A 103 1.30 -8.04 -9.87
C VAL A 103 1.20 -8.03 -11.39
N GLN A 104 0.54 -9.07 -11.89
CA GLN A 104 0.25 -9.21 -13.31
C GLN A 104 -0.68 -8.08 -13.79
N SER A 105 -0.43 -7.61 -15.01
CA SER A 105 -1.31 -6.69 -15.72
C SER A 105 -2.75 -7.20 -15.78
N TYR A 106 -3.70 -6.28 -15.80
CA TYR A 106 -5.09 -6.59 -16.13
C TYR A 106 -5.25 -6.91 -17.63
N HIS A 107 -4.41 -6.33 -18.49
CA HIS A 107 -4.58 -6.33 -19.95
C HIS A 107 -3.87 -7.49 -20.64
N ASN A 108 -2.78 -7.99 -20.06
CA ASN A 108 -1.96 -9.06 -20.64
C ASN A 108 -1.40 -9.98 -19.55
N SER A 109 -0.88 -11.14 -19.97
CA SER A 109 -0.37 -12.16 -19.06
C SER A 109 1.14 -12.06 -18.79
N ASP A 110 1.87 -11.29 -19.60
CA ASP A 110 3.33 -11.25 -19.65
C ASP A 110 3.93 -9.97 -19.06
N THR A 111 3.11 -8.95 -18.78
CA THR A 111 3.57 -7.71 -18.14
C THR A 111 3.23 -7.71 -16.65
N PHE A 112 4.18 -7.25 -15.86
CA PHE A 112 4.07 -7.18 -14.40
C PHE A 112 4.58 -5.83 -13.90
N THR A 113 3.97 -5.35 -12.83
CA THR A 113 4.43 -4.16 -12.11
C THR A 113 4.44 -4.43 -10.61
N THR A 114 5.24 -3.67 -9.86
CA THR A 114 5.49 -3.92 -8.44
C THR A 114 5.02 -2.75 -7.60
N PRO A 115 3.74 -2.71 -7.17
CA PRO A 115 3.30 -1.68 -6.24
C PRO A 115 4.01 -1.78 -4.90
N ASP A 116 4.26 -0.62 -4.29
CA ASP A 116 4.92 -0.54 -2.98
C ASP A 116 4.14 -1.33 -1.90
N ILE A 117 2.80 -1.27 -1.95
CA ILE A 117 1.90 -2.00 -1.04
C ILE A 117 0.79 -2.69 -1.85
N CYS A 118 0.59 -3.98 -1.65
CA CYS A 118 -0.47 -4.78 -2.28
C CYS A 118 -1.45 -5.31 -1.25
N ILE A 119 -2.74 -5.29 -1.56
CA ILE A 119 -3.79 -6.01 -0.83
C ILE A 119 -4.28 -7.13 -1.76
N ILE A 120 -4.11 -8.37 -1.34
CA ILE A 120 -4.37 -9.56 -2.16
C ILE A 120 -5.26 -10.56 -1.45
N LYS A 121 -5.81 -11.50 -2.21
CA LYS A 121 -6.46 -12.69 -1.64
C LYS A 121 -5.43 -13.55 -0.89
N PRO A 122 -5.83 -14.26 0.18
CA PRO A 122 -4.93 -15.15 0.89
C PRO A 122 -4.38 -16.25 -0.01
N ASN A 123 -3.11 -16.62 0.20
CA ASN A 123 -2.44 -17.71 -0.51
C ASN A 123 -2.48 -17.59 -2.06
N SER A 124 -2.49 -16.37 -2.60
CA SER A 124 -2.59 -16.14 -4.05
C SER A 124 -1.26 -15.80 -4.74
N ILE A 125 -0.14 -16.02 -4.06
CA ILE A 125 1.20 -15.77 -4.63
C ILE A 125 1.59 -16.99 -5.46
N GLU A 126 1.88 -16.74 -6.72
CA GLU A 126 2.26 -17.72 -7.73
C GLU A 126 3.78 -17.66 -7.97
N GLU A 127 4.33 -18.79 -8.42
CA GLU A 127 5.74 -18.95 -8.73
C GLU A 127 5.86 -19.37 -10.20
N ASP A 128 6.78 -18.73 -10.91
CA ASP A 128 7.12 -19.02 -12.30
C ASP A 128 8.62 -19.30 -12.39
N ASP A 129 8.95 -20.54 -12.73
CA ASP A 129 10.32 -21.03 -12.86
C ASP A 129 10.94 -20.67 -14.22
N ASP A 130 10.13 -20.32 -15.22
CA ASP A 130 10.52 -20.13 -16.62
C ASP A 130 10.52 -18.65 -17.04
N PHE A 131 10.09 -17.74 -16.17
CA PHE A 131 10.03 -16.30 -16.46
C PHE A 131 11.41 -15.69 -16.83
N TYR A 132 12.48 -16.20 -16.22
CA TYR A 132 13.84 -15.79 -16.53
C TYR A 132 14.58 -16.93 -17.24
N ASP A 133 15.47 -16.59 -18.18
CA ASP A 133 16.41 -17.56 -18.78
C ASP A 133 17.38 -18.20 -17.75
N SER A 134 17.42 -17.64 -16.54
CA SER A 134 18.20 -18.15 -15.41
C SER A 134 17.34 -19.02 -14.50
N LYS A 135 17.95 -19.85 -13.64
CA LYS A 135 17.25 -20.66 -12.62
C LYS A 135 16.59 -19.84 -11.48
N MET A 136 16.40 -18.54 -11.68
CA MET A 136 15.81 -17.65 -10.69
C MET A 136 14.30 -17.72 -10.77
N LYS A 137 13.67 -17.98 -9.63
CA LYS A 137 12.22 -18.04 -9.50
C LYS A 137 11.62 -16.64 -9.53
N TYR A 138 10.58 -16.46 -10.36
CA TYR A 138 9.77 -15.25 -10.37
C TYR A 138 8.53 -15.46 -9.52
N TYR A 139 8.21 -14.49 -8.67
CA TYR A 139 7.05 -14.55 -7.78
C TYR A 139 6.12 -13.41 -8.11
N TYR A 140 4.83 -13.71 -8.28
CA TYR A 140 3.83 -12.71 -8.65
C TYR A 140 2.45 -13.05 -8.09
N VAL A 141 1.50 -12.13 -8.27
CA VAL A 141 0.08 -12.37 -8.04
C VAL A 141 -0.68 -12.09 -9.32
N SER A 142 -1.52 -13.02 -9.74
CA SER A 142 -2.44 -12.80 -10.85
C SER A 142 -3.39 -11.64 -10.56
N ASN A 143 -3.72 -10.85 -11.58
CA ASN A 143 -4.54 -9.64 -11.40
C ASN A 143 -5.90 -9.92 -10.74
N LYS A 144 -6.49 -11.10 -11.03
CA LYS A 144 -7.76 -11.58 -10.44
C LYS A 144 -7.72 -11.74 -8.91
N SER A 145 -6.52 -11.84 -8.36
CA SER A 145 -6.26 -11.98 -6.92
C SER A 145 -5.82 -10.68 -6.27
N LEU A 146 -5.51 -9.65 -7.06
CA LEU A 146 -5.32 -8.28 -6.58
C LEU A 146 -6.67 -7.66 -6.18
N ILE A 147 -6.75 -7.22 -4.93
CA ILE A 147 -7.91 -6.50 -4.40
C ILE A 147 -7.74 -4.99 -4.60
N SER A 148 -6.59 -4.48 -4.17
CA SER A 148 -6.22 -3.05 -4.21
C SER A 148 -4.71 -2.91 -4.03
N PHE A 149 -4.17 -1.72 -4.29
CA PHE A 149 -2.75 -1.42 -4.10
C PHE A 149 -2.52 0.02 -3.68
N CYS A 150 -1.35 0.30 -3.11
CA CYS A 150 -0.90 1.66 -2.86
C CYS A 150 0.49 1.90 -3.47
N GLU A 151 0.64 3.05 -4.10
CA GLU A 151 1.91 3.62 -4.51
C GLU A 151 2.35 4.64 -3.47
N VAL A 152 3.59 4.57 -3.02
CA VAL A 152 4.17 5.42 -1.98
C VAL A 152 5.33 6.19 -2.56
N LYS A 153 5.32 7.51 -2.38
CA LYS A 153 6.31 8.40 -2.99
C LYS A 153 6.73 9.51 -2.02
N ASN A 154 8.03 9.53 -1.70
CA ASN A 154 8.58 10.49 -0.75
C ASN A 154 8.98 11.82 -1.42
N PHE A 155 7.99 12.57 -1.91
CA PHE A 155 8.17 13.90 -2.50
C PHE A 155 6.85 14.70 -2.49
N ASN A 156 6.92 15.98 -2.87
CA ASN A 156 5.74 16.80 -3.11
C ASN A 156 5.01 16.34 -4.39
N PRO A 157 3.67 16.32 -4.43
CA PRO A 157 2.95 15.92 -5.63
C PRO A 157 3.15 16.94 -6.76
N TYR A 158 3.43 16.43 -7.96
CA TYR A 158 3.56 17.19 -9.20
C TYR A 158 2.76 16.52 -10.33
N PRO A 159 2.39 17.24 -11.41
CA PRO A 159 1.45 16.75 -12.41
C PRO A 159 1.80 15.37 -13.01
N GLU A 160 3.06 15.18 -13.43
CA GLU A 160 3.51 13.93 -14.04
C GLU A 160 3.39 12.73 -13.07
N LEU A 161 3.75 12.88 -11.79
CA LEU A 161 3.49 11.84 -10.79
C LEU A 161 1.99 11.49 -10.73
N LEU A 162 1.14 12.51 -10.63
CA LEU A 162 -0.30 12.33 -10.44
C LEU A 162 -0.94 11.62 -11.64
N PHE A 163 -0.50 11.94 -12.85
CA PHE A 163 -0.98 11.31 -14.08
C PHE A 163 -0.35 9.92 -14.31
N ASN A 164 0.92 9.72 -13.97
CA ASN A 164 1.58 8.41 -14.05
C ASN A 164 0.89 7.39 -13.14
N PHE A 165 0.46 7.81 -11.95
CA PHE A 165 -0.34 6.96 -11.07
C PHE A 165 -1.64 6.46 -11.74
N ILE A 166 -2.28 7.28 -12.57
CA ILE A 166 -3.46 6.85 -13.34
C ILE A 166 -3.08 5.77 -14.36
N GLY A 167 -1.89 5.85 -14.96
CA GLY A 167 -1.34 4.80 -15.81
C GLY A 167 -1.23 3.47 -15.06
N VAL A 168 -0.68 3.48 -13.83
CA VAL A 168 -0.59 2.27 -12.99
C VAL A 168 -1.97 1.74 -12.61
N VAL A 169 -2.92 2.62 -12.30
CA VAL A 169 -4.32 2.23 -12.03
C VAL A 169 -4.96 1.61 -13.27
N ASN A 170 -4.71 2.16 -14.46
CA ASN A 170 -5.18 1.59 -15.71
C ASN A 170 -4.62 0.17 -15.91
N GLU A 171 -3.34 -0.02 -15.63
CA GLU A 171 -2.65 -1.29 -15.82
C GLU A 171 -3.15 -2.37 -14.87
N LEU A 172 -3.38 -2.02 -13.59
CA LEU A 172 -3.69 -3.00 -12.56
C LEU A 172 -5.18 -3.10 -12.21
N ARG A 173 -5.91 -1.98 -12.20
CA ARG A 173 -7.31 -1.90 -11.74
C ARG A 173 -8.12 -0.90 -12.61
N PRO A 174 -8.22 -1.11 -13.93
CA PRO A 174 -8.88 -0.16 -14.84
C PRO A 174 -10.35 0.05 -14.50
N ASN A 175 -10.99 -0.91 -13.82
CA ASN A 175 -12.36 -0.82 -13.32
C ASN A 175 -12.57 0.31 -12.28
N LEU A 176 -11.50 0.90 -11.74
CA LEU A 176 -11.52 2.07 -10.84
C LEU A 176 -11.38 3.40 -11.58
N LEU A 177 -11.04 3.39 -12.88
CA LEU A 177 -10.99 4.58 -13.74
C LEU A 177 -12.35 4.97 -14.30
N ARG A 178 -13.38 4.81 -13.48
CA ARG A 178 -14.75 5.24 -13.76
C ARG A 178 -15.39 5.79 -12.50
N PRO A 179 -16.41 6.65 -12.63
CA PRO A 179 -17.19 7.09 -11.48
C PRO A 179 -17.90 5.88 -10.87
N VAL A 180 -17.67 5.62 -9.60
CA VAL A 180 -18.45 4.64 -8.83
C VAL A 180 -19.47 5.41 -8.00
N LYS A 181 -20.73 4.97 -8.03
CA LYS A 181 -21.84 5.68 -7.37
C LYS A 181 -21.69 5.76 -5.86
N GLN A 182 -21.09 4.74 -5.24
CA GLN A 182 -20.89 4.64 -3.79
C GLN A 182 -19.59 3.92 -3.47
N SER A 183 -18.93 4.36 -2.40
CA SER A 183 -17.79 3.63 -1.84
C SER A 183 -18.26 2.29 -1.24
N GLY A 184 -17.48 1.23 -1.44
CA GLY A 184 -17.71 -0.07 -0.81
C GLY A 184 -17.46 -0.02 0.70
N VAL A 185 -17.63 -1.14 1.40
CA VAL A 185 -17.37 -1.20 2.87
C VAL A 185 -16.26 -2.18 3.22
N SER A 186 -15.61 -2.76 2.21
CA SER A 186 -14.73 -3.88 2.42
C SER A 186 -13.26 -3.44 2.41
N HIS A 187 -12.76 -2.75 1.39
CA HIS A 187 -11.31 -2.47 1.28
C HIS A 187 -11.00 -1.02 0.93
N ILE A 188 -9.79 -0.56 1.23
CA ILE A 188 -9.32 0.74 0.72
C ILE A 188 -9.23 0.69 -0.81
N SER A 189 -9.69 1.75 -1.48
CA SER A 189 -9.47 1.86 -2.92
C SER A 189 -7.98 2.08 -3.24
N THR A 190 -7.59 1.86 -4.49
CA THR A 190 -6.22 2.09 -4.94
C THR A 190 -5.77 3.52 -4.60
N THR A 191 -4.61 3.65 -3.96
CA THR A 191 -4.20 4.88 -3.28
C THR A 191 -2.78 5.32 -3.66
N LEU A 192 -2.61 6.58 -4.04
CA LEU A 192 -1.30 7.23 -4.09
C LEU A 192 -1.05 7.94 -2.76
N MET A 193 0.06 7.62 -2.10
CA MET A 193 0.48 8.15 -0.82
C MET A 193 1.75 8.99 -1.01
N VAL A 194 1.65 10.30 -0.86
CA VAL A 194 2.80 11.21 -0.98
C VAL A 194 3.13 11.89 0.33
N SER A 195 4.43 11.98 0.63
CA SER A 195 4.91 12.54 1.88
C SER A 195 4.70 14.05 1.97
N GLY A 196 4.94 14.75 0.87
CA GLY A 196 4.96 16.19 0.77
C GLY A 196 3.59 16.83 0.53
N LYS A 197 3.51 18.14 0.79
CA LYS A 197 2.29 18.93 0.67
C LYS A 197 2.01 19.35 -0.76
N SER A 198 0.75 19.27 -1.19
CA SER A 198 0.34 19.75 -2.51
C SER A 198 0.31 21.28 -2.58
N ASN A 199 0.83 21.84 -3.67
CA ASN A 199 0.58 23.24 -4.03
C ASN A 199 -0.81 23.40 -4.68
N LYS A 200 -1.26 24.66 -4.90
CA LYS A 200 -2.59 24.98 -5.44
C LYS A 200 -2.91 24.26 -6.76
N HIS A 201 -1.92 24.09 -7.65
CA HIS A 201 -2.12 23.43 -8.93
C HIS A 201 -2.27 21.91 -8.76
N ALA A 202 -1.36 21.29 -8.00
CA ALA A 202 -1.43 19.87 -7.65
C ALA A 202 -2.74 19.52 -6.92
N THR A 203 -3.19 20.37 -5.98
CA THR A 203 -4.49 20.18 -5.29
C THR A 203 -5.65 20.16 -6.28
N ARG A 204 -5.67 21.05 -7.28
CA ARG A 204 -6.71 21.04 -8.32
C ARG A 204 -6.69 19.75 -9.15
N ILE A 205 -5.50 19.28 -9.51
CA ILE A 205 -5.34 18.00 -10.23
C ILE A 205 -5.87 16.85 -9.37
N ILE A 206 -5.46 16.77 -8.11
CA ILE A 206 -5.89 15.75 -7.15
C ILE A 206 -7.43 15.73 -7.04
N THR A 207 -8.05 16.90 -6.84
CA THR A 207 -9.52 17.00 -6.75
C THR A 207 -10.20 16.53 -8.04
N ASN A 208 -9.69 16.92 -9.21
CA ASN A 208 -10.26 16.52 -10.50
C ASN A 208 -10.02 15.04 -10.84
N LEU A 209 -8.93 14.44 -10.38
CA LEU A 209 -8.72 12.99 -10.53
C LEU A 209 -9.65 12.20 -9.62
N GLN A 210 -9.75 12.60 -8.35
CA GLN A 210 -10.64 11.93 -7.40
C GLN A 210 -12.12 12.21 -7.67
N SER A 211 -12.50 13.25 -8.41
CA SER A 211 -13.91 13.42 -8.83
C SER A 211 -14.29 12.49 -9.98
N ARG A 212 -13.35 12.18 -10.88
CA ARG A 212 -13.56 11.32 -12.06
C ARG A 212 -13.37 9.84 -11.77
N TYR A 213 -12.42 9.51 -10.91
CA TYR A 213 -11.97 8.15 -10.68
C TYR A 213 -12.17 7.71 -9.22
N HIS A 214 -12.39 6.43 -9.03
CA HIS A 214 -12.59 5.83 -7.71
C HIS A 214 -11.26 5.45 -7.07
N ILE A 215 -10.38 6.43 -6.91
CA ILE A 215 -9.04 6.31 -6.33
C ILE A 215 -8.87 7.27 -5.16
N ASN A 216 -7.83 7.08 -4.37
CA ASN A 216 -7.39 8.05 -3.38
C ASN A 216 -6.04 8.64 -3.78
N VAL A 217 -5.85 9.94 -3.52
CA VAL A 217 -4.54 10.58 -3.53
C VAL A 217 -4.39 11.33 -2.21
N LEU A 218 -3.50 10.82 -1.35
CA LEU A 218 -3.26 11.32 -0.01
C LEU A 218 -1.92 12.05 0.00
N SER A 219 -1.96 13.36 0.27
CA SER A 219 -0.76 14.20 0.37
C SER A 219 -0.50 14.67 1.79
N ASP A 220 0.70 15.23 2.01
CA ASP A 220 1.13 15.80 3.28
C ASP A 220 1.22 14.75 4.41
N LEU A 221 1.46 13.47 4.05
CA LEU A 221 1.44 12.36 4.99
C LEU A 221 2.53 12.43 6.06
N PHE A 222 3.60 13.22 5.86
CA PHE A 222 4.53 13.50 6.94
C PHE A 222 3.89 14.25 8.10
N ASN A 223 3.09 15.28 7.79
CA ASN A 223 2.52 16.15 8.81
C ASN A 223 1.19 15.61 9.34
N ILE A 224 0.38 14.98 8.48
CA ILE A 224 -0.98 14.58 8.82
C ILE A 224 -1.27 13.08 8.70
N GLY A 225 -0.26 12.23 8.46
CA GLY A 225 -0.47 10.79 8.25
C GLY A 225 -1.28 10.12 9.37
N GLY A 226 -0.90 10.34 10.63
CA GLY A 226 -1.65 9.81 11.78
C GLY A 226 -3.09 10.34 11.90
N VAL A 227 -3.34 11.57 11.43
CA VAL A 227 -4.68 12.20 11.42
C VAL A 227 -5.53 11.66 10.28
N THR A 228 -4.97 11.50 9.09
CA THR A 228 -5.63 10.96 7.89
C THR A 228 -6.15 9.54 8.13
N PHE A 229 -5.36 8.71 8.79
CA PHE A 229 -5.72 7.33 9.12
C PHE A 229 -6.37 7.18 10.50
N GLY A 230 -6.69 8.28 11.17
CA GLY A 230 -7.45 8.28 12.43
C GLY A 230 -8.92 7.91 12.23
N ARG A 231 -9.56 7.37 13.28
CA ARG A 231 -10.95 6.84 13.25
C ARG A 231 -12.00 7.77 12.63
N HIS A 232 -11.85 9.09 12.78
CA HIS A 232 -12.80 10.07 12.24
C HIS A 232 -12.53 10.41 10.76
N SER A 233 -11.27 10.55 10.39
CA SER A 233 -10.84 10.93 9.02
C SER A 233 -10.90 9.77 8.05
N ILE A 234 -10.82 8.53 8.54
CA ILE A 234 -10.84 7.31 7.72
C ILE A 234 -12.10 7.21 6.85
N LYS A 235 -13.23 7.77 7.33
CA LYS A 235 -14.51 7.81 6.60
C LYS A 235 -14.47 8.64 5.31
N LYS A 236 -13.45 9.49 5.14
CA LYS A 236 -13.25 10.31 3.94
C LYS A 236 -12.42 9.60 2.87
N VAL A 237 -11.79 8.48 3.20
CA VAL A 237 -11.02 7.67 2.26
C VAL A 237 -11.98 6.80 1.46
N LYS A 238 -11.84 6.77 0.14
CA LYS A 238 -12.67 5.93 -0.72
C LYS A 238 -12.32 4.46 -0.52
N THR A 239 -13.37 3.65 -0.50
CA THR A 239 -13.34 2.21 -0.32
C THR A 239 -14.02 1.51 -1.48
N VAL A 240 -13.60 0.28 -1.75
CA VAL A 240 -14.17 -0.63 -2.77
C VAL A 240 -14.71 -1.88 -2.10
#